data_AF-A0A5K7XG78-F1
#
_entry.id   AF-A0A5K7XG78-F1
#
_cell.length_a   1.000
_cell.length_b   1.000
_cell.length_c   1.000
_cell.angle_alpha   90.00
_cell.angle_beta   90.00
_cell.angle_gamma   90.00
#
_symmetry.space_group_name_H-M   'P 1'
#
loop_
_entity.id
_entity.type
_entity.pdbx_description
1 polymer ?
#
loop_
_entity_poly.entity_id
_entity_poly.type
_entity_poly.pdbx_seq_one_letter_code
_entity_poly.pdbx_strand_id
1 'polypeptide(L)'
;MPIKTQQDELPALNLTPMIDVVFLLIVFFMCASKFSGDQRDIDLRLPEVAKAYAANAAPKSRQVAVYAGGRIALDREDVTLAQLTQKLAAAKAEQPGIGVVILGDAGCDFQHVADALAACKEAGISQLSVSVRVAQGASGERR
;
A
#
# COMPACT_ATOMS: atom_id res chain seq x y z
N MET A 1 41.10 43.80 61.71
CA MET A 1 40.87 42.47 61.11
C MET A 1 40.62 42.67 59.63
N PRO A 2 41.39 42.08 58.70
CA PRO A 2 41.11 42.22 57.29
C PRO A 2 39.96 41.28 56.89
N ILE A 3 38.98 41.82 56.15
CA ILE A 3 37.90 41.03 55.57
C ILE A 3 38.45 40.31 54.34
N LYS A 4 38.35 38.97 54.34
CA LYS A 4 38.61 38.13 53.19
C LYS A 4 37.38 38.18 52.28
N THR A 5 37.49 38.87 51.14
CA THR A 5 36.54 38.76 50.04
C THR A 5 36.72 37.41 49.38
N GLN A 6 35.79 36.50 49.61
CA GLN A 6 35.69 35.24 48.87
C GLN A 6 35.34 35.60 47.43
N GLN A 7 36.24 35.34 46.48
CA GLN A 7 35.93 35.48 45.06
C GLN A 7 34.91 34.39 44.73
N ASP A 8 33.69 34.78 44.36
CA ASP A 8 32.72 33.88 43.75
C ASP A 8 33.28 33.40 42.41
N GLU A 9 33.78 32.16 42.37
CA GLU A 9 34.10 31.48 41.11
C GLU A 9 32.80 31.30 40.32
N LEU A 10 32.77 31.80 39.09
CA LEU A 10 31.64 31.62 38.19
C LEU A 10 31.34 30.11 38.07
N PRO A 11 30.08 29.66 38.25
CA PRO A 11 29.75 28.24 38.17
C PRO A 11 30.18 27.67 36.80
N ALA A 12 31.09 26.70 36.81
CA ALA A 12 31.48 26.01 35.60
C ALA A 12 30.28 25.18 35.09
N LEU A 13 29.87 25.39 33.84
CA LEU A 13 28.80 24.63 33.23
C LEU A 13 29.25 23.17 33.05
N ASN A 14 28.62 22.25 33.78
CA ASN A 14 28.88 20.82 33.65
C ASN A 14 28.21 20.29 32.37
N LEU A 15 29.00 20.08 31.32
CA LEU A 15 28.53 19.58 30.02
C LEU A 15 28.23 18.07 30.04
N THR A 16 28.85 17.31 30.95
CA THR A 16 28.68 15.85 31.06
C THR A 16 27.21 15.39 31.12
N PRO A 17 26.35 15.94 32.00
CA PRO A 17 24.93 15.56 32.01
C PRO A 17 24.16 16.01 30.76
N MET A 18 24.57 17.09 30.09
CA MET A 18 23.91 17.55 28.87
C MET A 18 24.20 16.63 27.69
N ILE A 19 25.45 16.17 27.57
CA ILE A 19 25.88 15.24 26.53
C ILE A 19 25.13 13.91 26.67
N ASP A 20 24.94 13.41 27.89
CA ASP A 20 24.22 12.17 28.16
C ASP A 20 22.76 12.23 27.66
N VAL A 21 22.05 13.31 27.95
CA VAL A 21 20.66 13.52 27.46
C VAL A 21 20.61 13.55 25.93
N VAL A 22 21.53 14.27 25.27
CA VAL A 22 21.56 14.34 23.81
C VAL A 22 21.88 12.96 23.20
N PHE A 23 22.81 12.21 23.80
CA PHE A 23 23.16 10.87 23.35
C PHE A 23 21.99 9.89 23.48
N LEU A 24 21.30 9.89 24.62
CA LEU A 24 20.09 9.09 24.86
C LEU A 24 18.99 9.41 23.83
N LEU A 25 18.79 10.68 23.50
CA LEU A 25 17.83 11.09 22.47
C LEU A 25 18.21 10.56 21.08
N ILE A 26 19.48 10.63 20.69
CA ILE A 26 19.95 10.13 19.39
C ILE A 26 19.74 8.62 19.28
N VAL A 27 20.11 7.84 20.31
CA VAL A 27 19.92 6.38 20.31
C VAL A 27 18.43 6.03 20.29
N PHE A 28 17.60 6.73 21.07
CA PHE A 28 16.16 6.56 21.05
C PHE A 28 15.58 6.81 19.65
N PHE A 29 15.94 7.91 18.99
CA PHE A 29 15.48 8.21 17.63
C PHE A 29 15.99 7.20 16.60
N MET A 30 17.25 6.76 16.70
CA MET A 30 17.82 5.76 15.81
C MET A 30 17.09 4.41 15.93
N CYS A 31 16.73 4.01 17.16
CA CYS A 31 15.97 2.79 17.44
C CYS A 31 14.50 2.93 17.00
N ALA A 32 13.85 4.04 17.34
CA ALA A 32 12.45 4.30 17.00
C ALA A 32 12.24 4.46 15.49
N SER A 33 13.20 5.04 14.76
CA SER A 33 13.13 5.19 13.30
C SER A 33 13.09 3.84 12.56
N LYS A 34 13.68 2.78 13.13
CA LYS A 34 13.58 1.42 12.55
C LYS A 34 12.15 0.88 12.58
N PHE A 35 11.30 1.32 13.50
CA PHE A 35 9.91 0.88 13.57
C PHE A 35 9.02 1.52 12.51
N SER A 36 9.38 2.68 11.96
CA SER A 36 8.62 3.32 10.87
C SER A 36 8.91 2.72 9.48
N GLY A 37 9.91 1.83 9.37
CA GLY A 37 10.34 1.23 8.10
C GLY A 37 9.81 -0.19 7.84
N ASP A 38 9.11 -0.81 8.79
CA ASP A 38 8.62 -2.21 8.65
C ASP A 38 7.16 -2.29 8.15
N GLN A 39 6.67 -1.20 7.55
CA GLN A 39 5.45 -1.21 6.76
C GLN A 39 5.74 -1.99 5.48
N ARG A 40 5.62 -3.33 5.59
CA ARG A 40 5.58 -4.34 4.53
C ARG A 40 5.64 -3.72 3.16
N ASP A 41 6.86 -3.64 2.63
CA ASP A 41 7.15 -3.30 1.26
C ASP A 41 6.54 -4.41 0.39
N ILE A 42 5.23 -4.34 0.17
CA ILE A 42 4.62 -5.05 -0.92
C ILE A 42 5.21 -4.34 -2.14
N ASP A 43 6.24 -4.93 -2.72
CA ASP A 43 6.84 -4.57 -4.01
C ASP A 43 5.76 -4.72 -5.10
N LEU A 44 4.79 -3.81 -5.08
CA LEU A 44 3.73 -3.63 -6.02
C LEU A 44 4.36 -2.85 -7.17
N ARG A 45 5.11 -3.57 -8.01
CA ARG A 45 5.41 -3.11 -9.36
C ARG A 45 4.10 -3.05 -10.14
N LEU A 46 3.30 -2.01 -9.90
CA LEU A 46 2.19 -1.66 -10.77
C LEU A 46 2.82 -1.23 -12.09
N PRO A 47 2.63 -1.96 -13.20
CA PRO A 47 3.02 -1.46 -14.49
C PRO A 47 2.27 -0.13 -14.72
N GLU A 48 3.01 0.93 -15.02
CA GLU A 48 2.44 2.21 -15.39
C GLU A 48 1.39 1.98 -16.47
N VAL A 49 0.20 2.57 -16.28
CA VAL A 49 -0.90 2.51 -17.24
C VAL A 49 -0.46 3.26 -18.50
N ALA A 50 0.22 2.55 -19.39
CA ALA A 50 0.45 2.99 -20.74
C ALA A 50 -0.92 3.02 -21.43
N LYS A 51 -1.39 4.25 -21.63
CA LYS A 51 -2.47 4.65 -22.53
C LYS A 51 -2.79 3.60 -23.60
N ALA A 52 -4.05 3.20 -23.64
CA ALA A 52 -4.78 2.74 -24.83
C ALA A 52 -3.91 2.25 -26.00
N TYR A 53 -3.43 1.00 -25.93
CA TYR A 53 -3.01 0.30 -27.13
C TYR A 53 -4.10 -0.66 -27.59
N ALA A 54 -4.59 -0.31 -28.77
CA ALA A 54 -5.52 -0.99 -29.64
C ALA A 54 -5.50 -2.53 -29.55
N ALA A 55 -6.71 -3.08 -29.47
CA ALA A 55 -7.22 -4.21 -30.24
C ALA A 55 -6.21 -5.00 -31.08
N ASN A 56 -5.32 -5.75 -30.43
CA ASN A 56 -4.60 -6.85 -31.04
C ASN A 56 -4.42 -7.95 -29.99
N ALA A 57 -5.34 -8.93 -30.05
CA ALA A 57 -5.29 -10.20 -29.33
C ALA A 57 -4.75 -10.11 -27.89
N ALA A 58 -5.46 -9.39 -27.02
CA ALA A 58 -5.10 -9.37 -25.61
C ALA A 58 -5.10 -10.83 -25.08
N PRO A 59 -4.06 -11.28 -24.35
CA PRO A 59 -4.12 -12.55 -23.65
C PRO A 59 -5.41 -12.53 -22.82
N LYS A 60 -6.17 -13.65 -22.84
CA LYS A 60 -7.47 -13.76 -22.14
C LYS A 60 -7.27 -13.24 -20.72
N SER A 61 -7.77 -12.04 -20.44
CA SER A 61 -7.60 -11.41 -19.14
C SER A 61 -8.91 -11.52 -18.40
N ARG A 62 -8.84 -11.95 -17.14
CA ARG A 62 -10.00 -12.05 -16.26
C ARG A 62 -10.19 -10.73 -15.54
N GLN A 63 -11.43 -10.30 -15.45
CA GLN A 63 -11.79 -9.04 -14.82
C GLN A 63 -12.30 -9.28 -13.40
N VAL A 64 -11.66 -8.68 -12.40
CA VAL A 64 -12.10 -8.72 -11.00
C VAL A 64 -12.61 -7.33 -10.62
N ALA A 65 -13.90 -7.16 -10.39
CA ALA A 65 -14.47 -5.92 -9.92
C ALA A 65 -14.65 -5.96 -8.39
N VAL A 66 -14.26 -4.89 -7.71
CA VAL A 66 -14.42 -4.70 -6.26
C VAL A 66 -15.27 -3.46 -6.04
N TYR A 67 -16.46 -3.66 -5.47
CA TYR A 67 -17.44 -2.61 -5.22
C TYR A 67 -17.32 -2.04 -3.81
N ALA A 68 -17.89 -0.84 -3.60
CA ALA A 68 -17.83 -0.11 -2.33
C ALA A 68 -18.32 -0.89 -1.10
N GLY A 69 -19.27 -1.83 -1.28
CA GLY A 69 -19.78 -2.68 -0.20
C GLY A 69 -18.98 -3.96 0.05
N GLY A 70 -17.75 -4.08 -0.46
CA GLY A 70 -16.93 -5.30 -0.33
C GLY A 70 -17.39 -6.47 -1.20
N ARG A 71 -18.37 -6.25 -2.08
CA ARG A 71 -18.82 -7.22 -3.08
C ARG A 71 -17.75 -7.36 -4.16
N ILE A 72 -17.42 -8.59 -4.50
CA ILE A 72 -16.42 -8.93 -5.51
C ILE A 72 -17.11 -9.68 -6.64
N ALA A 73 -16.77 -9.34 -7.88
CA ALA A 73 -17.26 -10.04 -9.06
C ALA A 73 -16.11 -10.42 -9.99
N LEU A 74 -16.14 -11.65 -10.48
CA LEU A 74 -15.22 -12.17 -11.51
C LEU A 74 -16.00 -12.27 -12.83
N ASP A 75 -15.56 -11.53 -13.85
CA ASP A 75 -16.20 -11.48 -15.17
C ASP A 75 -17.73 -11.24 -15.13
N ARG A 76 -18.17 -10.35 -14.23
CA ARG A 76 -19.58 -9.98 -13.95
C ARG A 76 -20.38 -11.01 -13.14
N GLU A 77 -19.77 -12.10 -12.70
CA GLU A 77 -20.38 -13.04 -11.78
C GLU A 77 -19.92 -12.73 -10.35
N ASP A 78 -20.86 -12.61 -9.41
CA ASP A 78 -20.50 -12.39 -8.01
C ASP A 78 -19.82 -13.61 -7.42
N VAL A 79 -18.71 -13.35 -6.74
CA VAL A 79 -17.91 -14.39 -6.11
C VAL A 79 -17.46 -13.94 -4.74
N THR A 80 -17.34 -14.91 -3.84
CA THR A 80 -16.61 -14.71 -2.57
C THR A 80 -15.10 -14.73 -2.82
N LEU A 81 -14.30 -14.23 -1.87
CA LEU A 81 -12.84 -14.31 -1.94
C LEU A 81 -12.34 -15.75 -2.14
N ALA A 82 -12.91 -16.71 -1.43
CA ALA A 82 -12.54 -18.12 -1.58
C ALA A 82 -12.84 -18.67 -2.98
N GLN A 83 -14.00 -18.32 -3.55
CA GLN A 83 -14.38 -18.71 -4.90
C GLN A 83 -13.53 -18.00 -5.96
N LEU A 84 -13.14 -16.74 -5.71
CA LEU A 84 -12.24 -16.00 -6.57
C LEU A 84 -10.90 -16.74 -6.71
N THR A 85 -10.27 -17.11 -5.59
CA THR A 85 -9.00 -17.85 -5.58
C THR A 85 -9.13 -19.17 -6.35
N GLN A 86 -10.19 -19.95 -6.09
CA GLN A 86 -10.42 -21.23 -6.77
C GLN A 86 -10.62 -21.08 -8.28
N LYS A 87 -11.48 -20.14 -8.71
CA LYS A 87 -11.76 -19.91 -10.14
C LYS A 87 -10.53 -19.37 -10.87
N LEU A 88 -9.75 -18.49 -10.25
CA LEU A 88 -8.51 -17.98 -10.83
C LEU A 88 -7.42 -19.06 -10.91
N ALA A 89 -7.29 -19.92 -9.90
CA ALA A 89 -6.35 -21.04 -9.93
C ALA A 89 -6.71 -22.04 -11.04
N ALA A 90 -7.99 -22.36 -11.20
CA ALA A 90 -8.47 -23.22 -12.30
C ALA A 90 -8.20 -22.57 -13.67
N ALA A 91 -8.51 -21.28 -13.83
CA ALA A 91 -8.26 -20.55 -15.07
C ALA A 91 -6.76 -20.46 -15.42
N LYS A 92 -5.89 -20.36 -14.41
CA LYS A 92 -4.43 -20.42 -14.59
C LYS A 92 -3.96 -21.81 -15.02
N ALA A 93 -4.54 -22.88 -14.46
CA ALA A 93 -4.21 -24.24 -14.86
C ALA A 93 -4.56 -24.49 -16.34
N GLU A 94 -5.65 -23.92 -16.83
CA GLU A 94 -6.02 -23.94 -18.25
C GLU A 94 -5.11 -23.04 -19.10
N GLN A 95 -4.72 -21.87 -18.58
CA GLN A 95 -3.92 -20.89 -19.29
C GLN A 95 -2.82 -20.28 -18.40
N PRO A 96 -1.59 -20.82 -18.44
CA PRO A 96 -0.49 -20.41 -17.53
C PRO A 96 -0.07 -18.94 -17.62
N GLY A 97 -0.43 -18.25 -18.72
CA GLY A 97 -0.15 -16.83 -18.95
C GLY A 97 -1.37 -15.92 -18.79
N ILE A 98 -2.42 -16.35 -18.08
CA ILE A 98 -3.63 -15.56 -17.88
C ILE A 98 -3.32 -14.30 -17.04
N GLY A 99 -3.73 -13.14 -17.54
CA GLY A 99 -3.64 -11.87 -16.82
C GLY A 99 -4.92 -11.58 -16.03
N VAL A 100 -4.81 -10.85 -14.92
CA VAL A 100 -5.96 -10.40 -14.14
C VAL A 100 -5.93 -8.88 -14.00
N VAL A 101 -7.07 -8.27 -14.31
CA VAL A 101 -7.29 -6.82 -14.11
C VAL A 101 -8.26 -6.63 -12.96
N ILE A 102 -7.80 -5.97 -11.90
CA ILE A 102 -8.61 -5.61 -10.72
C ILE A 102 -9.15 -4.20 -10.92
N LEU A 103 -10.48 -4.05 -10.94
CA LEU A 103 -11.17 -2.77 -10.98
C LEU A 103 -11.77 -2.45 -9.62
N GLY A 104 -11.18 -1.45 -8.95
CA GLY A 104 -11.75 -0.89 -7.73
C GLY A 104 -12.72 0.24 -8.05
N ASP A 105 -13.82 0.31 -7.31
CA ASP A 105 -14.68 1.50 -7.25
C ASP A 105 -13.99 2.62 -6.45
N ALA A 106 -14.21 3.88 -6.80
CA ALA A 106 -13.67 5.03 -6.06
C ALA A 106 -14.14 5.09 -4.60
N GLY A 107 -15.35 4.59 -4.33
CA GLY A 107 -15.93 4.55 -2.99
C GLY A 107 -15.58 3.29 -2.19
N CYS A 108 -14.75 2.38 -2.71
CA CYS A 108 -14.40 1.16 -1.99
C CYS A 108 -13.22 1.36 -1.05
N ASP A 109 -13.33 0.75 0.14
CA ASP A 109 -12.21 0.66 1.06
C ASP A 109 -11.07 -0.08 0.39
N PHE A 110 -9.88 0.51 0.46
CA PHE A 110 -8.67 -0.07 -0.13
C PHE A 110 -8.39 -1.48 0.41
N GLN A 111 -8.84 -1.78 1.63
CA GLN A 111 -8.76 -3.12 2.22
C GLN A 111 -9.38 -4.19 1.32
N HIS A 112 -10.55 -3.93 0.72
CA HIS A 112 -11.21 -4.90 -0.15
C HIS A 112 -10.44 -5.14 -1.45
N VAL A 113 -9.77 -4.11 -1.98
CA VAL A 113 -8.89 -4.24 -3.14
C VAL A 113 -7.63 -5.04 -2.78
N ALA A 114 -7.09 -4.80 -1.58
CA ALA A 114 -5.94 -5.55 -1.06
C ALA A 114 -6.28 -7.04 -0.83
N ASP A 115 -7.48 -7.35 -0.32
CA ASP A 115 -7.95 -8.73 -0.14
C ASP A 115 -8.10 -9.44 -1.50
N ALA A 116 -8.66 -8.77 -2.50
CA ALA A 116 -8.77 -9.29 -3.86
C ALA A 116 -7.39 -9.53 -4.50
N LEU A 117 -6.44 -8.61 -4.28
CA LEU A 117 -5.06 -8.76 -4.73
C LEU A 117 -4.36 -9.96 -4.07
N ALA A 118 -4.56 -10.15 -2.76
CA ALA A 118 -4.02 -11.29 -2.02
C ALA A 118 -4.57 -12.62 -2.56
N ALA A 119 -5.88 -12.70 -2.80
CA ALA A 119 -6.53 -13.86 -3.41
C ALA A 119 -5.97 -14.17 -4.82
N CYS A 120 -5.71 -13.15 -5.64
CA CYS A 120 -5.10 -13.35 -6.96
C CYS A 120 -3.65 -13.86 -6.86
N LYS A 121 -2.88 -13.37 -5.88
CA LYS A 121 -1.50 -13.83 -5.63
C LYS A 121 -1.48 -15.27 -5.11
N GLU A 122 -2.42 -15.64 -4.24
CA GLU A 122 -2.59 -17.01 -3.73
C GLU A 122 -2.96 -17.98 -4.86
N ALA A 123 -3.79 -17.56 -5.81
CA ALA A 123 -4.06 -18.30 -7.05
C ALA A 123 -2.84 -18.39 -7.99
N GLY A 124 -1.74 -17.72 -7.66
CA GLY A 124 -0.48 -17.74 -8.39
C GLY A 124 -0.49 -16.93 -9.68
N ILE A 125 -1.36 -15.93 -9.82
CA ILE A 125 -1.41 -15.09 -11.02
C ILE A 125 -0.16 -14.19 -11.06
N SER A 126 0.60 -14.29 -12.16
CA SER A 126 1.85 -13.52 -12.33
C SER A 126 1.64 -12.16 -12.97
N GLN A 127 0.59 -12.00 -13.78
CA GLN A 127 0.28 -10.77 -14.50
C GLN A 127 -0.94 -10.09 -13.87
N LEU A 128 -0.68 -9.08 -13.03
CA LEU A 128 -1.70 -8.34 -12.31
C LEU A 128 -1.68 -6.87 -12.74
N SER A 129 -2.85 -6.29 -12.93
CA SER A 129 -3.00 -4.86 -13.18
C SER A 129 -4.17 -4.33 -12.36
N VAL A 130 -3.96 -3.23 -11.64
CA VAL A 130 -5.00 -2.61 -10.82
C VAL A 130 -5.41 -1.30 -11.47
N SER A 131 -6.70 -1.06 -11.58
CA SER A 131 -7.26 0.18 -12.11
C SER A 131 -8.39 0.64 -11.20
N VAL A 132 -8.31 1.87 -10.69
CA VAL A 132 -9.40 2.45 -9.92
C VAL A 132 -10.26 3.25 -10.87
N ARG A 133 -11.55 2.93 -10.94
CA ARG A 133 -12.50 3.82 -11.58
C ARG A 133 -12.81 4.93 -10.61
N VAL A 134 -12.13 6.07 -10.78
CA VAL A 134 -12.63 7.32 -10.24
C VAL A 134 -14.03 7.48 -10.81
N ALA A 135 -15.05 7.48 -9.95
CA ALA A 135 -16.39 7.83 -10.36
C ALA A 135 -16.26 9.17 -11.07
N GLN A 136 -16.32 9.15 -12.41
CA GLN A 136 -16.48 10.39 -13.14
C GLN A 136 -17.81 10.90 -12.63
N GLY A 137 -17.74 11.98 -11.83
CA GLY A 137 -18.91 12.71 -11.42
C GLY A 137 -19.79 12.84 -12.65
N ALA A 138 -21.04 12.44 -12.50
CA ALA A 138 -22.04 12.63 -13.53
C ALA A 138 -21.95 14.09 -13.97
N SER A 139 -21.29 14.35 -15.10
CA SER A 139 -21.40 15.59 -15.84
C SER A 139 -22.78 15.58 -16.48
N GLY A 140 -23.80 15.66 -15.63
CA GLY A 140 -25.15 16.03 -15.99
C GLY A 140 -25.23 17.55 -15.88
N GLU A 141 -25.07 18.22 -17.01
CA GLU A 141 -25.53 19.59 -17.23
C GLU A 141 -25.28 19.94 -18.71
N ARG A 142 -26.18 20.49 -19.52
CA ARG A 142 -27.60 20.85 -19.42
C ARG A 142 -27.96 21.29 -20.85
N ARG A 143 -29.17 20.93 -21.31
CA ARG A 143 -29.87 21.39 -22.54
C ARG A 143 -29.42 20.84 -23.88
#